data_AF-A0A4R8B0R7-F1
#
_entry.id   AF-A0A4R8B0R7-F1
#
_cell.length_a   1.000
_cell.length_b   1.000
_cell.length_c   1.000
_cell.angle_alpha   90.00
_cell.angle_beta   90.00
_cell.angle_gamma   90.00
#
_symmetry.space_group_name_H-M   'P 1'
#
loop_
_entity.id
_entity.type
_entity.pdbx_description
1 polymer ?
#
loop_
_entity_poly.entity_id
_entity_poly.type
_entity_poly.pdbx_seq_one_letter_code
_entity_poly.pdbx_strand_id
1 'polypeptide(L)'
;MKALKNMNTLALAIPFAIAITFPIFKEGALIFALLSTMVTGFIQVCIGIKMLIDNPKEKNIQFYISGVIVFFGVWFVNHLIGYNDFLNYILLPIPLILAIYLSLLIYKKQ
;
A
#
# COMPACT_ATOMS: atom_id res chain seq x y z
N MET A 1 8.68 9.31 -14.66
CA MET A 1 8.46 7.89 -14.28
C MET A 1 9.56 7.27 -13.42
N LYS A 2 10.86 7.47 -13.74
CA LYS A 2 11.97 6.89 -12.93
C LYS A 2 11.94 7.27 -11.45
N ALA A 3 11.62 8.53 -11.13
CA ALA A 3 11.49 8.99 -9.74
C ALA A 3 10.38 8.25 -8.97
N LEU A 4 9.17 8.14 -9.54
CA LEU A 4 8.04 7.42 -8.93
C LEU A 4 8.35 5.94 -8.69
N LYS A 5 9.06 5.30 -9.63
CA LYS A 5 9.55 3.92 -9.48
C LYS A 5 10.49 3.80 -8.28
N ASN A 6 11.53 4.63 -8.23
CA ASN A 6 12.51 4.58 -7.14
C ASN A 6 11.83 4.83 -5.78
N MET A 7 10.89 5.77 -5.71
CA MET A 7 10.11 6.02 -4.50
C MET A 7 9.26 4.80 -4.10
N ASN A 8 8.53 4.19 -5.03
CA ASN A 8 7.71 3.00 -4.74
C ASN A 8 8.58 1.81 -4.29
N THR A 9 9.70 1.57 -4.97
CA THR A 9 10.64 0.50 -4.60
C THR A 9 11.24 0.74 -3.21
N LEU A 10 11.63 1.98 -2.90
CA LEU A 10 12.16 2.33 -1.59
C LEU A 10 11.09 2.16 -0.50
N ALA A 11 9.86 2.63 -0.75
CA ALA A 11 8.75 2.47 0.18
C ALA A 11 8.45 1.00 0.47
N LEU A 12 8.50 0.13 -0.54
CA LEU A 12 8.34 -1.31 -0.36
C LEU A 12 9.51 -1.96 0.39
N ALA A 13 10.73 -1.47 0.22
CA ALA A 13 11.92 -2.03 0.86
C ALA A 13 12.00 -1.71 2.36
N ILE A 14 11.49 -0.55 2.81
CA ILE A 14 11.60 -0.09 4.20
C ILE A 14 11.07 -1.13 5.22
N PRO A 15 9.84 -1.66 5.11
CA PRO A 15 9.33 -2.64 6.07
C PRO A 15 10.22 -3.88 6.20
N PHE A 16 10.74 -4.38 5.08
CA PHE A 16 11.63 -5.54 5.09
C PHE A 16 13.01 -5.20 5.66
N ALA A 17 13.55 -4.03 5.33
CA ALA A 17 14.82 -3.57 5.89
C ALA A 17 14.74 -3.45 7.42
N ILE A 18 13.62 -2.94 7.95
CA ILE A 18 13.38 -2.88 9.40
C ILE A 18 13.22 -4.31 9.97
N ALA A 19 12.43 -5.17 9.32
CA ALA A 19 12.19 -6.53 9.79
C ALA A 19 13.48 -7.37 9.91
N ILE A 20 14.45 -7.17 9.01
CA ILE A 20 15.77 -7.85 9.06
C ILE A 20 16.52 -7.55 10.37
N THR A 21 16.24 -6.43 11.04
CA THR A 21 16.88 -6.05 12.31
C THR A 21 16.33 -6.81 13.53
N PHE A 22 15.36 -7.72 13.34
CA PHE A 22 14.74 -8.52 14.38
C PHE A 22 15.71 -9.22 15.34
N PRO A 23 16.83 -9.84 14.90
CA PRO A 23 17.76 -10.50 15.83
C PRO A 23 18.35 -9.55 16.89
N ILE A 24 18.36 -8.24 16.63
CA ILE A 24 18.95 -7.21 17.50
C ILE A 24 17.86 -6.52 18.34
N PHE A 25 16.77 -6.09 17.69
CA PHE A 25 15.73 -5.28 18.33
C PHE A 25 14.45 -6.05 18.71
N LYS A 26 14.41 -7.37 18.44
CA LYS A 26 13.32 -8.30 18.77
C LYS A 26 11.94 -7.77 18.36
N GLU A 27 10.96 -7.79 19.25
CA GLU A 27 9.56 -7.39 19.00
C GLU A 27 9.46 -5.94 18.51
N GLY A 28 10.38 -5.08 18.97
CA GLY A 28 10.45 -3.69 18.51
C GLY A 28 10.63 -3.58 16.99
N ALA A 29 11.46 -4.44 16.39
CA ALA A 29 11.64 -4.47 14.93
C ALA A 29 10.35 -4.81 14.19
N LEU A 30 9.56 -5.76 14.71
CA LEU A 30 8.29 -6.15 14.08
C LEU A 30 7.26 -5.03 14.18
N ILE A 31 7.15 -4.37 15.33
CA ILE A 31 6.25 -3.23 15.52
C ILE A 31 6.61 -2.10 14.56
N PHE A 32 7.90 -1.73 14.48
CA PHE A 32 8.35 -0.68 13.55
C PHE A 32 8.18 -1.09 12.09
N ALA A 33 8.40 -2.36 11.74
CA ALA A 33 8.16 -2.85 10.39
C ALA A 33 6.67 -2.72 10.02
N LEU A 34 5.76 -3.16 10.89
CA LEU A 34 4.32 -3.01 10.68
C LEU A 34 3.89 -1.54 10.57
N LEU A 35 4.35 -0.66 11.46
CA LEU A 35 4.07 0.78 11.37
C LEU A 35 4.59 1.37 10.05
N SER A 36 5.77 0.94 9.60
CA SER A 36 6.31 1.42 8.33
C SER A 36 5.47 0.97 7.12
N THR A 37 4.74 -0.15 7.19
CA THR A 37 3.80 -0.53 6.12
C THR A 37 2.67 0.48 5.95
N MET A 38 2.25 1.17 7.02
CA MET A 38 1.26 2.25 6.94
C MET A 38 1.83 3.45 6.18
N VAL A 39 3.09 3.80 6.45
CA VAL A 39 3.83 4.85 5.73
C VAL A 39 4.02 4.47 4.26
N THR A 40 4.37 3.21 3.97
CA THR A 40 4.45 2.67 2.61
C THR A 40 3.12 2.82 1.88
N GLY A 41 2.01 2.41 2.50
CA GLY A 41 0.67 2.56 1.93
C GLY A 41 0.35 4.02 1.60
N PHE A 42 0.65 4.95 2.50
CA PHE A 42 0.47 6.39 2.25
C PHE A 42 1.28 6.90 1.06
N ILE A 43 2.57 6.54 0.98
CA ILE A 43 3.44 6.89 -0.15
C ILE A 43 2.86 6.35 -1.47
N GLN A 44 2.34 5.12 -1.46
CA GLN A 44 1.73 4.50 -2.63
C GLN A 44 0.45 5.21 -3.08
N VAL A 45 -0.39 5.65 -2.13
CA VAL A 45 -1.56 6.48 -2.44
C VAL A 45 -1.14 7.78 -3.12
N CYS A 46 -0.13 8.48 -2.58
CA CYS A 46 0.41 9.71 -3.17
C CYS A 46 0.93 9.48 -4.60
N ILE A 47 1.67 8.38 -4.83
CA ILE A 47 2.15 8.02 -6.16
C ILE A 47 1.00 7.74 -7.12
N GLY A 48 0.00 6.95 -6.69
CA GLY A 48 -1.18 6.64 -7.50
C GLY A 48 -1.97 7.88 -7.88
N ILE A 49 -2.19 8.81 -6.94
CA ILE A 49 -2.86 10.10 -7.20
C ILE A 49 -2.04 10.90 -8.22
N LYS A 50 -0.72 10.99 -8.03
CA LYS A 50 0.15 11.69 -9.00
C LYS A 50 0.05 11.08 -10.40
N MET A 51 0.06 9.75 -10.51
CA MET A 51 -0.13 9.04 -11.78
C MET A 51 -1.50 9.32 -12.40
N LEU A 52 -2.56 9.42 -11.59
CA LEU A 52 -3.91 9.75 -12.06
C LEU A 52 -3.99 11.18 -12.58
N ILE A 53 -3.41 12.15 -11.87
CA ILE A 53 -3.36 13.56 -12.32
C ILE A 53 -2.61 13.67 -13.65
N ASP A 54 -1.49 12.97 -13.79
CA ASP A 54 -0.69 13.01 -15.01
C ASP A 54 -1.37 12.27 -16.18
N ASN A 55 -2.21 11.27 -15.90
CA ASN A 55 -2.85 10.41 -16.90
C ASN A 55 -4.31 10.08 -16.54
N PRO A 56 -5.22 11.06 -16.53
CA PRO A 56 -6.55 10.91 -15.94
C PRO A 56 -7.46 9.93 -16.70
N LYS A 57 -7.19 9.68 -17.98
CA LYS A 57 -7.97 8.76 -18.83
C LYS A 57 -7.48 7.31 -18.79
N GLU A 58 -6.40 7.02 -18.05
CA GLU A 58 -5.83 5.68 -17.99
C GLU A 58 -6.64 4.80 -17.03
N LYS A 59 -7.31 3.79 -17.58
CA LYS A 59 -8.27 2.95 -16.84
C LYS A 59 -7.63 2.14 -15.72
N ASN A 60 -6.41 1.64 -15.90
CA ASN A 60 -5.74 0.83 -14.87
C ASN A 60 -5.40 1.69 -13.63
N ILE A 61 -5.01 2.94 -13.82
CA ILE A 61 -4.78 3.89 -12.73
C ILE A 61 -6.11 4.24 -12.04
N GLN A 62 -7.19 4.43 -12.80
CA GLN A 62 -8.53 4.63 -12.22
C GLN A 62 -8.98 3.43 -11.39
N PHE A 63 -8.75 2.21 -11.87
CA PHE A 63 -9.05 0.98 -11.13
C PHE A 63 -8.24 0.88 -9.84
N TYR A 64 -6.94 1.20 -9.88
CA TYR A 64 -6.11 1.26 -8.68
C TYR A 64 -6.69 2.22 -7.63
N ILE A 65 -6.98 3.47 -8.02
CA ILE A 65 -7.52 4.48 -7.10
C ILE A 65 -8.91 4.10 -6.59
N SER A 66 -9.76 3.53 -7.44
CA SER A 66 -11.07 3.02 -7.03
C SER A 66 -10.91 1.90 -6.00
N GLY A 67 -9.98 0.98 -6.21
CA GLY A 67 -9.67 -0.09 -5.26
C GLY A 67 -9.17 0.44 -3.90
N VAL A 68 -8.32 1.47 -3.91
CA VAL A 68 -7.87 2.15 -2.69
C VAL A 68 -9.06 2.78 -1.94
N ILE A 69 -9.93 3.51 -2.64
CA ILE A 69 -11.11 4.15 -2.03
C ILE A 69 -12.06 3.09 -1.45
N VAL A 70 -12.33 2.03 -2.21
CA VAL A 70 -13.18 0.92 -1.76
C VAL A 70 -12.57 0.24 -0.53
N PHE A 71 -11.26 -0.03 -0.53
CA PHE A 71 -10.59 -0.63 0.62
C PHE A 71 -10.79 0.21 1.89
N PHE A 72 -10.49 1.51 1.85
CA PHE A 72 -10.67 2.38 3.01
C PHE A 72 -12.13 2.56 3.40
N GLY A 73 -13.05 2.62 2.43
CA GLY A 73 -14.49 2.69 2.68
C GLY A 73 -15.02 1.44 3.38
N VAL A 74 -14.64 0.25 2.91
CA VAL A 74 -15.03 -1.02 3.53
C VAL A 74 -14.38 -1.17 4.91
N TRP A 75 -13.11 -0.80 5.07
CA TRP A 75 -12.45 -0.79 6.38
C TRP A 75 -13.14 0.13 7.38
N PHE A 76 -13.55 1.33 6.94
CA PHE A 76 -14.28 2.28 7.76
C PHE A 76 -15.65 1.74 8.18
N VAL A 77 -16.42 1.17 7.25
CA VAL A 77 -17.70 0.52 7.58
C VAL A 77 -17.49 -0.65 8.55
N ASN A 78 -16.46 -1.46 8.33
CA ASN A 78 -16.11 -2.57 9.20
C ASN A 78 -15.81 -2.11 10.64
N HIS A 79 -15.12 -0.97 10.80
CA HIS A 79 -14.93 -0.34 12.11
C HIS A 79 -16.26 0.07 12.77
N LEU A 80 -17.18 0.68 12.01
CA LEU A 80 -18.48 1.14 12.54
C LEU A 80 -19.38 -0.01 13.04
N ILE A 81 -19.21 -1.22 12.49
CA ILE A 81 -19.97 -2.41 12.90
C ILE A 81 -19.24 -3.28 13.94
N GLY A 82 -18.15 -2.79 14.53
CA GLY A 82 -17.42 -3.49 15.58
C GLY A 82 -16.41 -4.53 15.09
N TYR A 83 -15.83 -4.35 13.91
CA TYR A 83 -14.80 -5.21 13.29
C TYR A 83 -15.23 -6.67 13.14
N ASN A 84 -15.96 -6.96 12.06
CA ASN A 84 -16.32 -8.33 11.71
C ASN A 84 -15.09 -9.16 11.30
N ASP A 85 -14.93 -10.35 11.90
CA ASP A 85 -13.78 -11.24 11.66
C ASP A 85 -13.61 -11.64 10.20
N PHE A 86 -14.70 -12.00 9.52
CA PHE A 86 -14.66 -12.38 8.11
C PHE A 86 -14.16 -11.22 7.23
N LEU A 87 -14.63 -10.00 7.47
CA LEU A 87 -14.14 -8.81 6.79
C LEU A 87 -12.68 -8.51 7.15
N ASN A 88 -12.26 -8.67 8.41
CA ASN A 88 -10.87 -8.47 8.83
C ASN A 88 -9.92 -9.39 8.05
N TYR A 89 -10.25 -10.69 7.96
CA TYR A 89 -9.42 -11.66 7.22
C TYR A 89 -9.33 -11.35 5.73
N ILE A 90 -10.42 -10.86 5.12
CA ILE A 90 -10.42 -10.46 3.71
C ILE A 90 -9.63 -9.17 3.50
N LEU A 91 -9.77 -8.17 4.38
CA LEU A 91 -9.15 -6.86 4.22
C LEU A 91 -7.65 -6.89 4.51
N LEU A 92 -7.18 -7.77 5.39
CA LEU A 92 -5.77 -7.88 5.78
C LEU A 92 -4.78 -7.99 4.59
N PRO A 93 -5.00 -8.86 3.57
CA PRO A 93 -4.09 -8.96 2.43
C PRO A 93 -4.25 -7.85 1.36
N ILE A 94 -5.34 -7.09 1.37
CA ILE A 94 -5.66 -6.13 0.29
C ILE A 94 -4.59 -5.04 0.12
N PRO A 95 -4.03 -4.42 1.19
CA PRO A 95 -2.94 -3.46 1.06
C PRO A 95 -1.74 -4.01 0.29
N LEU A 96 -1.36 -5.27 0.53
CA LEU A 96 -0.25 -5.91 -0.19
C LEU A 96 -0.59 -6.11 -1.67
N ILE A 97 -1.81 -6.53 -1.99
CA ILE A 97 -2.27 -6.71 -3.37
C ILE A 97 -2.27 -5.37 -4.11
N LEU A 98 -2.78 -4.30 -3.49
CA LEU A 98 -2.77 -2.96 -4.06
C LEU A 98 -1.34 -2.45 -4.27
N ALA A 99 -0.43 -2.71 -3.32
CA ALA A 99 0.97 -2.35 -3.41
C ALA A 99 1.68 -3.03 -4.61
N ILE A 100 1.43 -4.33 -4.80
CA ILE A 100 1.93 -5.09 -5.95
C ILE A 100 1.34 -4.54 -7.25
N TYR A 101 0.03 -4.31 -7.28
CA TYR A 101 -0.65 -3.80 -8.48
C TYR A 101 -0.10 -2.44 -8.91
N LEU A 102 0.05 -1.48 -7.99
CA LEU A 102 0.67 -0.18 -8.30
C LEU A 102 2.08 -0.33 -8.85
N SER A 103 2.87 -1.24 -8.27
CA SER A 103 4.21 -1.54 -8.76
C SER A 103 4.18 -2.00 -10.22
N LEU A 104 3.29 -2.93 -10.58
CA LEU A 104 3.14 -3.37 -11.98
C LEU A 104 2.77 -2.22 -12.92
N LEU A 105 1.89 -1.31 -12.49
CA LEU A 105 1.51 -0.13 -13.30
C LEU A 105 2.68 0.82 -13.54
N ILE A 106 3.51 1.06 -12.53
CA ILE A 106 4.70 1.92 -12.65
C ILE A 106 5.72 1.31 -13.60
N TYR A 107 5.96 0.00 -13.50
CA TYR A 107 6.95 -0.69 -14.32
C TYR A 107 6.51 -0.84 -15.77
N LYS A 108 5.21 -1.06 -16.05
CA LYS A 108 4.68 -1.15 -17.42
C LYS A 108 4.75 0.17 -18.21
N LYS A 109 4.79 1.31 -17.51
CA LYS A 109 4.90 2.65 -18.12
C LYS A 109 6.36 3.13 -18.31
N GLN A 110 7.34 2.25 -18.10
CA GLN A 110 8.73 2.45 -18.57
C GLN A 110 8.91 1.80 -19.93
#